data_AF-A0A2Y9BPH9-F1
#
_entry.id   AF-A0A2Y9BPH9-F1
#
_cell.length_a   1.000
_cell.length_b   1.000
_cell.length_c   1.000
_cell.angle_alpha   90.00
_cell.angle_beta   90.00
_cell.angle_gamma   90.00
#
_symmetry.space_group_name_H-M   'P 1'
#
loop_
_entity.id
_entity.type
_entity.pdbx_description
1 polymer ?
#
loop_
_entity_poly.entity_id
_entity_poly.type
_entity_poly.pdbx_seq_one_letter_code
_entity_poly.pdbx_strand_id
1 'polypeptide(L)'
;MTDPTNERPPAARPEQRDYGVVMADAIRVLTEAARLRREVLEQAEDGSWAPSVTKTEQADWAEFVTLAVAGAAANVGSIEKALAGRPGSWEAESVRTMLTSTVGDDQAELLRHRTEPLRIELWPEEILIDLGYSPAAYDESRRALEDQRQRHQWRYRLAEDTAAGGRGTWEALDDAPPFEEPNGDGRGETWDFPKTAGSEMRVPRTAADEAELARVDDLEGAVEDLEYERDPRAYGEALRAAAIAKAAELFPGRDIVVEIQLNVRRDLGGEGDDWYGPEDQIVEAIREETALPWSGIAPKDYAASPRSMVDIERDAGRLPHQRVDLGQYRDDLPDSID
;
A
#
# COMPACT_ATOMS: atom_id res chain seq x y z
N MET A 1 -27.38 0.24 -18.01
CA MET A 1 -26.49 -0.26 -19.07
C MET A 1 -25.11 -0.29 -18.45
N THR A 2 -24.75 -1.42 -17.85
CA THR A 2 -23.53 -1.62 -17.06
C THR A 2 -22.38 -1.92 -18.01
N ASP A 3 -21.31 -1.13 -17.92
CA ASP A 3 -20.07 -1.31 -18.67
C ASP A 3 -19.41 -2.64 -18.25
N PRO A 4 -19.22 -3.61 -19.17
CA PRO A 4 -18.67 -4.92 -18.86
C PRO A 4 -17.14 -5.01 -19.04
N THR A 5 -16.40 -3.89 -19.07
CA THR A 5 -14.96 -3.92 -19.39
C THR A 5 -14.06 -3.32 -18.32
N ASN A 6 -13.97 -3.96 -17.14
CA ASN A 6 -12.74 -3.83 -16.33
C ASN A 6 -12.47 -4.99 -15.34
N GLU A 7 -12.95 -6.20 -15.62
CA GLU A 7 -12.47 -7.38 -14.90
C GLU A 7 -11.15 -7.84 -15.54
N ARG A 8 -10.03 -7.32 -15.04
CA ARG A 8 -8.73 -7.93 -15.29
C ARG A 8 -8.83 -9.37 -14.76
N PRO A 9 -8.66 -10.41 -15.60
CA PRO A 9 -8.74 -11.78 -15.11
C PRO A 9 -7.72 -11.96 -13.98
N PRO A 10 -8.06 -12.68 -12.90
CA PRO A 10 -7.13 -12.93 -11.81
C PRO A 10 -5.84 -13.47 -12.41
N ALA A 11 -4.70 -12.89 -12.03
CA ALA A 11 -3.40 -13.34 -12.51
C ALA A 11 -3.35 -14.86 -12.38
N ALA A 12 -3.19 -15.56 -13.51
CA ALA A 12 -3.16 -17.01 -13.51
C ALA A 12 -2.12 -17.44 -12.49
N ARG A 13 -2.52 -18.21 -11.48
CA ARG A 13 -1.58 -18.75 -10.51
C ARG A 13 -0.49 -19.45 -11.31
N PRO A 14 0.81 -19.16 -11.08
CA PRO A 14 1.87 -19.84 -11.79
C PRO A 14 1.64 -21.34 -11.64
N GLU A 15 1.60 -22.06 -12.77
CA GLU A 15 1.36 -23.51 -12.76
C GLU A 15 2.42 -24.17 -11.86
N GLN A 16 1.97 -24.68 -10.72
CA GLN A 16 2.85 -25.39 -9.80
C GLN A 16 3.30 -26.67 -10.47
N ARG A 17 4.62 -26.90 -10.49
CA ARG A 17 5.19 -28.15 -11.00
C ARG A 17 4.76 -29.30 -10.10
N ASP A 18 4.52 -30.46 -10.69
CA ASP A 18 4.25 -31.68 -9.95
C ASP A 18 5.37 -31.99 -8.94
N TYR A 19 4.99 -32.39 -7.72
CA TYR A 19 5.91 -32.67 -6.63
C TYR A 19 6.97 -33.72 -7.01
N GLY A 20 6.58 -34.78 -7.72
CA GLY A 20 7.47 -35.86 -8.13
C GLY A 20 8.54 -35.37 -9.10
N VAL A 21 8.20 -34.43 -9.97
CA VAL A 21 9.15 -33.79 -10.89
C VAL A 21 10.16 -32.93 -10.13
N VAL A 22 9.71 -32.10 -9.19
CA VAL A 22 10.60 -31.25 -8.37
C VAL A 22 11.52 -32.10 -7.49
N MET A 23 10.99 -33.15 -6.88
CA MET A 23 11.77 -34.10 -6.08
C MET A 23 12.82 -34.83 -6.92
N ALA A 24 12.49 -35.25 -8.15
CA ALA A 24 13.44 -35.88 -9.04
C ALA A 24 14.61 -34.95 -9.41
N ASP A 25 14.33 -33.66 -9.64
CA ASP A 25 15.37 -32.65 -9.86
C ASP A 25 16.26 -32.45 -8.63
N ALA A 26 15.68 -32.37 -7.43
CA ALA A 26 16.43 -32.25 -6.18
C ALA A 26 17.37 -33.46 -5.99
N ILE A 27 16.87 -34.69 -6.16
CA ILE A 27 17.67 -35.92 -6.07
C ILE A 27 18.80 -35.90 -7.09
N ARG A 28 18.52 -35.49 -8.34
CA ARG A 28 19.53 -35.40 -9.41
C ARG A 28 20.64 -34.43 -9.03
N VAL A 29 20.31 -33.22 -8.58
CA VAL A 29 21.30 -32.19 -8.19
C VAL A 29 22.12 -32.64 -6.98
N LEU A 30 21.49 -33.21 -5.95
CA LEU A 30 22.20 -33.72 -4.78
C LEU A 30 23.13 -34.89 -5.12
N THR A 31 22.73 -35.74 -6.08
CA THR A 31 23.56 -36.85 -6.58
C THR A 31 24.75 -36.34 -7.40
N GLU A 32 24.55 -35.29 -8.19
CA GLU A 32 25.61 -34.61 -8.92
C GLU A 32 26.62 -33.98 -7.96
N ALA A 33 26.15 -33.26 -6.94
CA ALA A 33 26.98 -32.66 -5.90
C ALA A 33 27.86 -33.70 -5.18
N ALA A 34 27.32 -34.89 -4.90
CA ALA A 34 28.07 -35.97 -4.25
C ALA A 34 29.26 -36.48 -5.06
N ARG A 35 29.27 -36.22 -6.37
CA ARG A 35 30.33 -36.63 -7.31
C ARG A 35 31.31 -35.51 -7.63
N LEU A 36 31.06 -34.28 -7.18
CA LEU A 36 31.98 -33.17 -7.37
C LEU A 36 33.31 -33.46 -6.69
N ARG A 37 34.39 -33.03 -7.35
CA ARG A 37 35.75 -33.10 -6.83
C ARG A 37 36.33 -31.69 -6.74
N ARG A 38 37.10 -31.43 -5.69
CA ARG A 38 37.84 -30.18 -5.52
C ARG A 38 39.35 -30.43 -5.66
N GLU A 39 40.06 -29.39 -6.09
CA GLU A 39 41.51 -29.42 -6.20
C GLU A 39 42.14 -29.46 -4.79
N VAL A 40 43.17 -30.28 -4.62
CA VAL A 40 43.96 -30.32 -3.39
C VAL A 40 45.04 -29.25 -3.48
N LEU A 41 45.13 -28.34 -2.51
CA LEU A 41 46.24 -27.40 -2.44
C LEU A 41 47.49 -28.10 -1.90
N GLU A 42 48.60 -27.95 -2.63
CA GLU A 42 49.91 -28.44 -2.22
C GLU A 42 50.88 -27.26 -2.08
N GLN A 43 51.78 -27.37 -1.11
CA GLN A 43 52.81 -26.35 -0.92
C GLN A 43 53.97 -26.61 -1.89
N ALA A 44 54.30 -25.62 -2.71
CA ALA A 44 55.44 -25.63 -3.62
C ALA A 44 56.77 -25.43 -2.86
N GLU A 45 57.89 -25.70 -3.53
CA GLU A 45 59.23 -25.58 -2.95
C GLU A 45 59.58 -24.15 -2.50
N ASP A 46 58.95 -23.13 -3.10
CA ASP A 46 59.09 -21.72 -2.73
C ASP A 46 58.19 -21.31 -1.53
N GLY A 47 57.44 -22.26 -0.97
CA GLY A 47 56.52 -22.05 0.14
C GLY A 47 55.13 -21.55 -0.25
N SER A 48 54.88 -21.27 -1.54
CA SER A 48 53.56 -20.88 -2.03
C SER A 48 52.59 -22.08 -2.07
N TRP A 49 51.29 -21.83 -1.95
CA TRP A 49 50.26 -22.87 -2.10
C TRP A 49 49.69 -22.81 -3.51
N ALA A 50 49.70 -23.95 -4.20
CA ALA A 50 49.15 -24.06 -5.55
C ALA A 50 48.27 -25.32 -5.67
N PRO A 51 47.27 -25.33 -6.57
CA PRO A 51 46.51 -26.52 -6.87
C PRO A 51 47.40 -27.67 -7.35
N SER A 52 47.16 -28.87 -6.82
CA SER A 52 47.84 -30.09 -7.24
C SER A 52 47.41 -30.45 -8.66
N VAL A 53 48.39 -30.60 -9.55
CA VAL A 53 48.14 -31.04 -10.93
C VAL A 53 47.73 -32.51 -11.06
N THR A 54 47.84 -33.29 -9.98
CA THR A 54 47.55 -34.74 -9.98
C THR A 54 46.53 -35.18 -8.95
N LYS A 55 46.19 -34.34 -7.96
CA LYS A 55 45.32 -34.73 -6.85
C LYS A 55 44.06 -33.89 -6.79
N THR A 56 42.95 -34.61 -6.67
CA THR A 56 41.65 -34.04 -6.33
C THR A 56 41.04 -34.88 -5.21
N GLU A 57 40.25 -34.25 -4.37
CA GLU A 57 39.48 -34.92 -3.32
C GLU A 57 37.99 -34.71 -3.53
N GLN A 58 37.16 -35.46 -2.79
CA GLN A 58 35.71 -35.28 -2.87
C GLN A 58 35.36 -33.89 -2.33
N ALA A 59 34.46 -33.19 -3.02
CA ALA A 59 33.91 -31.95 -2.48
C ALA A 59 33.13 -32.25 -1.18
N ASP A 60 33.04 -31.26 -0.30
CA ASP A 60 32.27 -31.40 0.93
C ASP A 60 30.78 -31.41 0.59
N TRP A 61 30.21 -32.61 0.50
CA TRP A 61 28.80 -32.79 0.17
C TRP A 61 27.89 -32.30 1.31
N ALA A 62 28.34 -32.38 2.55
CA ALA A 62 27.54 -31.92 3.69
C ALA A 62 27.41 -30.40 3.65
N GLU A 63 28.52 -29.69 3.41
CA GLU A 63 28.53 -28.24 3.19
C GLU A 63 27.63 -27.84 2.01
N PHE A 64 27.70 -28.57 0.89
CA PHE A 64 26.82 -28.30 -0.25
C PHE A 64 25.34 -28.39 0.13
N VAL A 65 24.93 -29.46 0.82
CA VAL A 65 23.53 -29.69 1.22
C VAL A 65 23.07 -28.59 2.18
N THR A 66 23.85 -28.30 3.22
CA THR A 66 23.44 -27.31 4.22
C THR A 66 23.32 -25.92 3.63
N LEU A 67 24.26 -25.51 2.77
CA LEU A 67 24.21 -24.22 2.08
C LEU A 67 23.06 -24.14 1.06
N ALA A 68 22.79 -25.22 0.32
CA ALA A 68 21.68 -25.26 -0.63
C ALA A 68 20.32 -25.15 0.06
N VAL A 69 20.13 -25.84 1.20
CA VAL A 69 18.90 -25.73 1.98
C VAL A 69 18.79 -24.37 2.66
N ALA A 70 19.91 -23.78 3.12
CA ALA A 70 19.95 -22.41 3.63
C ALA A 70 19.51 -21.40 2.56
N GLY A 71 20.03 -21.51 1.34
CA GLY A 71 19.62 -20.63 0.23
C GLY A 71 18.15 -20.81 -0.15
N ALA A 72 17.64 -22.05 -0.15
CA ALA A 72 16.22 -22.30 -0.39
C ALA A 72 15.33 -21.67 0.69
N ALA A 73 15.68 -21.83 1.98
CA ALA A 73 14.96 -21.19 3.07
C ALA A 73 15.05 -19.66 3.01
N ALA A 74 16.22 -19.13 2.63
CA ALA A 74 16.44 -17.71 2.43
C ALA A 74 15.57 -17.14 1.30
N ASN A 75 15.39 -17.86 0.19
CA ASN A 75 14.52 -17.45 -0.92
C ASN A 75 13.04 -17.49 -0.53
N VAL A 76 12.63 -18.46 0.30
CA VAL A 76 11.27 -18.53 0.85
C VAL A 76 10.99 -17.39 1.83
N GLY A 77 12.01 -16.90 2.54
CA GLY A 77 12.00 -15.69 3.38
C GLY A 77 12.48 -15.96 4.82
N SER A 78 12.23 -17.15 5.35
CA SER A 78 12.71 -17.55 6.67
C SER A 78 12.74 -19.07 6.84
N ILE A 79 13.45 -19.55 7.87
CA ILE A 79 13.43 -20.96 8.28
C ILE A 79 11.99 -21.40 8.59
N GLU A 80 11.26 -20.60 9.36
CA GLU A 80 9.90 -20.97 9.78
C GLU A 80 8.92 -21.02 8.61
N LYS A 81 9.03 -20.09 7.65
CA LYS A 81 8.20 -20.10 6.45
C LYS A 81 8.48 -21.32 5.56
N ALA A 82 9.75 -21.74 5.45
CA ALA A 82 10.11 -22.97 4.76
C ALA A 82 9.57 -24.24 5.44
N LEU A 83 9.30 -24.19 6.75
CA LEU A 83 8.82 -25.31 7.56
C LEU A 83 7.31 -25.29 7.85
N ALA A 84 6.59 -24.29 7.33
CA ALA A 84 5.18 -24.02 7.64
C ALA A 84 4.22 -25.17 7.27
N GLY A 85 4.61 -26.06 6.35
CA GLY A 85 3.76 -27.20 5.96
C GLY A 85 3.51 -28.21 7.10
N ARG A 86 4.47 -28.39 8.03
CA ARG A 86 4.32 -29.25 9.22
C ARG A 86 5.33 -28.88 10.32
N PRO A 87 5.19 -27.69 10.95
CA PRO A 87 6.23 -27.08 11.78
C PRO A 87 6.60 -27.88 13.04
N GLY A 88 5.72 -28.75 13.53
CA GLY A 88 5.95 -29.63 14.68
C GLY A 88 6.44 -31.04 14.33
N SER A 89 6.81 -31.30 13.07
CA SER A 89 7.34 -32.60 12.67
C SER A 89 8.77 -32.82 13.11
N TRP A 90 9.14 -34.08 13.36
CA TRP A 90 10.54 -34.42 13.64
C TRP A 90 11.45 -34.10 12.43
N GLU A 91 10.92 -34.18 11.21
CA GLU A 91 11.63 -33.76 10.00
C GLU A 91 11.89 -32.25 10.01
N ALA A 92 10.86 -31.43 10.29
CA ALA A 92 11.00 -29.99 10.40
C ALA A 92 11.99 -29.59 11.49
N GLU A 93 11.96 -30.26 12.64
CA GLU A 93 12.92 -29.98 13.72
C GLU A 93 14.36 -30.33 13.33
N SER A 94 14.56 -31.42 12.58
CA SER A 94 15.88 -31.79 12.07
C SER A 94 16.41 -30.77 11.06
N VAL A 95 15.55 -30.30 10.16
CA VAL A 95 15.90 -29.26 9.18
C VAL A 95 16.15 -27.91 9.87
N ARG A 96 15.35 -27.54 10.87
CA ARG A 96 15.56 -26.34 11.70
C ARG A 96 16.93 -26.39 12.37
N THR A 97 17.22 -27.48 13.08
CA THR A 97 18.52 -27.67 13.76
C THR A 97 19.69 -27.59 12.78
N MET A 98 19.56 -28.22 11.61
CA MET A 98 20.58 -28.16 10.56
C MET A 98 20.81 -26.73 10.06
N LEU A 99 19.74 -26.00 9.76
CA LEU A 99 19.80 -24.61 9.29
C LEU A 99 20.41 -23.69 10.34
N THR A 100 19.91 -23.73 11.58
CA THR A 100 20.45 -22.93 12.69
C THR A 100 21.92 -23.25 12.97
N SER A 101 22.33 -24.52 12.83
CA SER A 101 23.75 -24.89 12.96
C SER A 101 24.63 -24.39 11.80
N THR A 102 24.03 -24.13 10.64
CA THR A 102 24.72 -23.69 9.42
C THR A 102 24.88 -22.17 9.37
N VAL A 103 23.80 -21.43 9.67
CA VAL A 103 23.77 -19.97 9.54
C VAL A 103 23.80 -19.25 10.89
N GLY A 104 23.68 -19.96 12.00
CA GLY A 104 23.55 -19.38 13.33
C GLY A 104 22.12 -18.94 13.65
N ASP A 105 21.97 -18.22 14.77
CA ASP A 105 20.67 -17.72 15.25
C ASP A 105 20.26 -16.39 14.59
N ASP A 106 21.19 -15.73 13.88
CA ASP A 106 20.95 -14.45 13.23
C ASP A 106 20.34 -14.66 11.83
N GLN A 107 19.10 -14.20 11.63
CA GLN A 107 18.40 -14.28 10.36
C GLN A 107 19.11 -13.48 9.24
N ALA A 108 19.92 -12.47 9.57
CA ALA A 108 20.73 -11.76 8.58
C ALA A 108 21.79 -12.66 7.94
N GLU A 109 22.27 -13.69 8.65
CA GLU A 109 23.19 -14.69 8.10
C GLU A 109 22.49 -15.60 7.08
N LEU A 110 21.22 -15.96 7.31
CA LEU A 110 20.41 -16.73 6.35
C LEU A 110 20.33 -16.01 4.99
N LEU A 111 20.12 -14.70 5.00
CA LEU A 111 19.95 -13.91 3.78
C LEU A 111 21.20 -13.80 2.92
N ARG A 112 22.38 -14.12 3.46
CA ARG A 112 23.63 -14.23 2.69
C ARG A 112 23.58 -15.34 1.66
N HIS A 113 22.69 -16.32 1.87
CA HIS A 113 22.50 -17.46 0.98
C HIS A 113 21.37 -17.25 -0.03
N ARG A 114 20.65 -16.12 0.06
CA ARG A 114 19.55 -15.81 -0.86
C ARG A 114 20.08 -15.62 -2.28
N THR A 115 19.39 -16.19 -3.25
CA THR A 115 19.71 -16.07 -4.69
C THR A 115 18.59 -15.39 -5.49
N GLU A 116 17.41 -15.25 -4.91
CA GLU A 116 16.28 -14.51 -5.49
C GLU A 116 16.18 -13.10 -4.91
N PRO A 117 15.65 -12.11 -5.65
CA PRO A 117 15.36 -10.79 -5.10
C PRO A 117 14.41 -10.84 -3.90
N LEU A 118 14.60 -9.96 -2.93
CA LEU A 118 13.66 -9.69 -1.85
C LEU A 118 12.44 -8.98 -2.45
N ARG A 119 11.28 -9.62 -2.45
CA ARG A 119 10.04 -9.06 -3.02
C ARG A 119 9.20 -8.47 -1.91
N ILE A 120 9.03 -7.15 -1.93
CA ILE A 120 8.21 -6.43 -0.97
C ILE A 120 7.01 -5.85 -1.72
N GLU A 121 5.82 -6.26 -1.30
CA GLU A 121 4.57 -5.71 -1.79
C GLU A 121 4.07 -4.66 -0.81
N LEU A 122 3.84 -3.44 -1.30
CA LEU A 122 3.37 -2.32 -0.51
C LEU A 122 2.00 -1.89 -0.99
N TRP A 123 1.13 -1.60 -0.02
CA TRP A 123 -0.24 -1.15 -0.24
C TRP A 123 -0.42 0.24 0.37
N PRO A 124 0.00 1.33 -0.30
CA PRO A 124 0.08 2.64 0.33
C PRO A 124 -1.27 3.15 0.87
N GLU A 125 -2.37 2.90 0.15
CA GLU A 125 -3.73 3.26 0.58
C GLU A 125 -4.09 2.55 1.90
N GLU A 126 -3.93 1.23 1.96
CA GLU A 126 -4.19 0.44 3.18
C GLU A 126 -3.32 0.88 4.35
N ILE A 127 -2.02 1.15 4.09
CA ILE A 127 -1.13 1.65 5.14
C ILE A 127 -1.64 3.00 5.68
N LEU A 128 -2.09 3.92 4.82
CA LEU A 128 -2.67 5.19 5.25
C LEU A 128 -3.98 5.01 6.01
N ILE A 129 -4.79 4.01 5.66
CA ILE A 129 -6.01 3.64 6.39
C ILE A 129 -5.67 3.09 7.77
N ASP A 130 -4.75 2.14 7.85
CA ASP A 130 -4.36 1.48 9.10
C ASP A 130 -3.65 2.45 10.07
N LEU A 131 -2.98 3.47 9.54
CA LEU A 131 -2.42 4.58 10.32
C LEU A 131 -3.51 5.57 10.80
N GLY A 132 -4.75 5.41 10.36
CA GLY A 132 -5.88 6.28 10.70
C GLY A 132 -5.88 7.63 9.96
N TYR A 133 -4.97 7.84 9.00
CA TYR A 133 -4.90 9.09 8.24
C TYR A 133 -6.02 9.18 7.20
N SER A 134 -6.17 8.15 6.36
CA SER A 134 -7.02 8.20 5.16
C SER A 134 -8.51 8.41 5.48
N PRO A 135 -9.11 7.83 6.54
CA PRO A 135 -10.46 8.21 6.91
C PRO A 135 -10.49 9.58 7.60
N ALA A 136 -9.60 9.82 8.56
CA ALA A 136 -9.81 10.90 9.52
C ALA A 136 -9.55 12.30 8.95
N ALA A 137 -8.46 12.49 8.18
CA ALA A 137 -8.11 13.81 7.63
C ALA A 137 -9.02 14.21 6.45
N TYR A 138 -9.43 13.23 5.65
CA TYR A 138 -10.34 13.43 4.52
C TYR A 138 -11.78 13.63 4.98
N ASP A 139 -12.27 12.84 5.95
CA ASP A 139 -13.57 13.08 6.57
C ASP A 139 -13.65 14.50 7.16
N GLU A 140 -12.59 14.96 7.81
CA GLU A 140 -12.56 16.30 8.39
C GLU A 140 -12.60 17.39 7.31
N SER A 141 -11.92 17.18 6.18
CA SER A 141 -12.01 18.09 5.03
C SER A 141 -13.41 18.12 4.43
N ARG A 142 -14.02 16.95 4.25
CA ARG A 142 -15.39 16.84 3.73
C ARG A 142 -16.41 17.49 4.68
N ARG A 143 -16.22 17.36 6.01
CA ARG A 143 -17.02 18.10 7.01
C ARG A 143 -16.85 19.61 6.88
N ALA A 144 -15.62 20.11 6.74
CA ALA A 144 -15.36 21.53 6.60
C ALA A 144 -15.99 22.12 5.32
N LEU A 145 -15.91 21.39 4.20
CA LEU A 145 -16.53 21.77 2.93
C LEU A 145 -18.06 21.73 3.00
N GLU A 146 -18.66 20.72 3.65
CA GLU A 146 -20.11 20.67 3.87
C GLU A 146 -20.59 21.81 4.80
N ASP A 147 -19.84 22.13 5.87
CA ASP A 147 -20.13 23.27 6.73
C ASP A 147 -20.07 24.60 5.96
N GLN A 148 -19.12 24.73 5.02
CA GLN A 148 -19.04 25.88 4.12
C GLN A 148 -20.23 25.92 3.17
N ARG A 149 -20.56 24.80 2.51
CA ARG A 149 -21.72 24.66 1.63
C ARG A 149 -23.01 25.10 2.31
N GLN A 150 -23.23 24.66 3.56
CA GLN A 150 -24.42 25.00 4.34
C GLN A 150 -24.57 26.51 4.60
N ARG A 151 -23.46 27.24 4.75
CA ARG A 151 -23.49 28.71 4.94
C ARG A 151 -23.93 29.47 3.69
N HIS A 152 -23.81 28.86 2.52
CA HIS A 152 -24.11 29.45 1.22
C HIS A 152 -25.46 28.99 0.65
N GLN A 153 -26.22 28.18 1.40
CA GLN A 153 -27.52 27.66 0.98
C GLN A 153 -28.63 27.99 1.97
N TRP A 154 -29.83 28.21 1.44
CA TRP A 154 -31.09 28.10 2.17
C TRP A 154 -31.61 26.68 2.07
N ARG A 155 -32.29 26.23 3.13
CA ARG A 155 -32.88 24.90 3.20
C ARG A 155 -34.39 25.02 3.28
N TYR A 156 -35.07 24.17 2.52
CA TYR A 156 -36.51 24.11 2.45
C TYR A 156 -36.98 22.67 2.54
N ARG A 157 -38.13 22.43 3.18
CA ARG A 157 -38.78 21.13 3.23
C ARG A 157 -40.11 21.20 2.51
N LEU A 158 -40.39 20.22 1.65
CA LEU A 158 -41.69 20.12 1.00
C LEU A 158 -42.75 19.69 2.02
N ALA A 159 -43.78 20.52 2.22
CA ALA A 159 -44.78 20.29 3.28
C ALA A 159 -45.77 19.16 2.93
N GLU A 160 -46.04 18.93 1.64
CA GLU A 160 -47.07 18.02 1.15
C GLU A 160 -46.67 17.36 -0.18
N ASP A 161 -47.18 16.16 -0.45
CA ASP A 161 -46.94 15.49 -1.72
C ASP A 161 -47.50 16.33 -2.87
N THR A 162 -46.71 16.52 -3.92
CA THR A 162 -47.16 17.26 -5.11
C THR A 162 -47.52 16.31 -6.24
N ALA A 163 -48.68 16.55 -6.86
CA ALA A 163 -49.04 15.89 -8.11
C ALA A 163 -48.05 16.28 -9.24
N ALA A 164 -47.97 15.46 -10.30
CA ALA A 164 -47.15 15.78 -11.47
C ALA A 164 -47.53 17.16 -12.05
N GLY A 165 -46.61 18.14 -11.96
CA GLY A 165 -46.83 19.51 -12.42
C GLY A 165 -47.54 20.44 -11.42
N GLY A 166 -47.80 19.98 -10.19
CA GLY A 166 -48.34 20.81 -9.11
C GLY A 166 -47.24 21.63 -8.42
N ARG A 167 -47.55 22.87 -8.02
CA ARG A 167 -46.68 23.68 -7.16
C ARG A 167 -46.83 23.20 -5.71
N GLY A 168 -45.71 22.86 -5.08
CA GLY A 168 -45.67 22.45 -3.68
C GLY A 168 -45.54 23.62 -2.72
N THR A 169 -46.09 23.47 -1.52
CA THR A 169 -45.84 24.41 -0.43
C THR A 169 -44.51 24.05 0.25
N TRP A 170 -43.59 25.01 0.32
CA TRP A 170 -42.27 24.84 0.92
C TRP A 170 -42.19 25.48 2.29
N GLU A 171 -41.80 24.70 3.29
CA GLU A 171 -41.47 25.17 4.63
C GLU A 171 -39.99 25.59 4.66
N ALA A 172 -39.72 26.83 5.06
CA ALA A 172 -38.37 27.29 5.33
C ALA A 172 -37.79 26.53 6.54
N LEU A 173 -36.62 25.92 6.34
CA LEU A 173 -35.84 25.35 7.43
C LEU A 173 -34.84 26.40 7.93
N ASP A 174 -34.47 26.27 9.20
CA ASP A 174 -33.54 27.17 9.87
C ASP A 174 -34.05 28.63 9.86
N ASP A 175 -33.22 29.60 9.48
CA ASP A 175 -33.56 31.02 9.37
C ASP A 175 -33.85 31.48 7.92
N ALA A 176 -34.12 30.53 7.02
CA ALA A 176 -34.36 30.83 5.62
C ALA A 176 -35.61 31.72 5.41
N PRO A 177 -35.57 32.66 4.44
CA PRO A 177 -36.76 33.41 4.05
C PRO A 177 -37.78 32.46 3.40
N PRO A 178 -39.08 32.80 3.37
CA PRO A 178 -40.08 32.04 2.62
C PRO A 178 -39.59 31.75 1.21
N PHE A 179 -39.73 30.50 0.75
CA PHE A 179 -39.30 30.13 -0.58
C PHE A 179 -40.13 30.89 -1.61
N GLU A 180 -39.48 31.76 -2.37
CA GLU A 180 -40.05 32.36 -3.57
C GLU A 180 -39.53 31.56 -4.76
N GLU A 181 -40.42 30.85 -5.45
CA GLU A 181 -40.07 30.23 -6.73
C GLU A 181 -39.47 31.32 -7.61
N PRO A 182 -38.25 31.14 -8.17
CA PRO A 182 -37.66 32.12 -9.06
C PRO A 182 -38.69 32.40 -10.16
N ASN A 183 -39.16 33.65 -10.23
CA ASN A 183 -40.11 34.08 -11.24
C ASN A 183 -39.48 33.76 -12.59
N GLY A 184 -39.92 32.67 -13.22
CA GLY A 184 -39.29 32.13 -14.42
C GLY A 184 -39.05 33.26 -15.40
N ASP A 185 -37.80 33.52 -15.73
CA ASP A 185 -37.36 34.60 -16.62
C ASP A 185 -37.76 34.37 -18.09
N GLY A 186 -38.74 33.48 -18.32
CA GLY A 186 -39.19 33.04 -19.63
C GLY A 186 -38.29 32.00 -20.28
N ARG A 187 -37.18 31.57 -19.66
CA ARG A 187 -36.24 30.59 -20.24
C ARG A 187 -36.55 29.13 -19.93
N GLY A 188 -37.79 28.75 -19.65
CA GLY A 188 -38.24 27.35 -19.78
C GLY A 188 -37.44 26.27 -19.02
N GLU A 189 -36.55 26.60 -18.09
CA GLU A 189 -35.88 25.63 -17.24
C GLU A 189 -36.90 25.11 -16.22
N THR A 190 -37.50 23.98 -16.55
CA THR A 190 -38.26 23.18 -15.59
C THR A 190 -37.30 22.64 -14.55
N TRP A 191 -37.22 23.32 -13.41
CA TRP A 191 -36.62 22.77 -12.20
C TRP A 191 -37.41 21.52 -11.80
N ASP A 192 -36.75 20.35 -11.76
CA ASP A 192 -37.38 19.11 -11.30
C ASP A 192 -37.37 19.10 -9.77
N PHE A 193 -38.40 19.69 -9.18
CA PHE A 193 -38.58 19.70 -7.74
C PHE A 193 -38.96 18.31 -7.24
N PRO A 194 -38.45 17.89 -6.07
CA PRO A 194 -38.88 16.64 -5.46
C PRO A 194 -40.37 16.69 -5.13
N LYS A 195 -41.06 15.56 -5.28
CA LYS A 195 -42.54 15.48 -5.24
C LYS A 195 -43.10 14.87 -3.96
N THR A 196 -42.23 14.40 -3.08
CA THR A 196 -42.59 13.66 -1.88
C THR A 196 -42.49 14.57 -0.66
N ALA A 197 -43.54 14.62 0.15
CA ALA A 197 -43.56 15.35 1.41
C ALA A 197 -42.37 14.96 2.28
N GLY A 198 -41.77 15.95 2.93
CA GLY A 198 -40.56 15.79 3.73
C GLY A 198 -39.26 15.84 2.93
N SER A 199 -39.30 15.88 1.59
CA SER A 199 -38.09 16.08 0.78
C SER A 199 -37.47 17.45 1.09
N GLU A 200 -36.15 17.48 1.21
CA GLU A 200 -35.41 18.73 1.44
C GLU A 200 -34.81 19.25 0.13
N MET A 201 -34.85 20.56 -0.04
CA MET A 201 -34.23 21.29 -1.14
C MET A 201 -33.23 22.30 -0.57
N ARG A 202 -32.11 22.46 -1.28
CA ARG A 202 -31.07 23.43 -0.97
C ARG A 202 -30.96 24.42 -2.13
N VAL A 203 -30.96 25.72 -1.83
CA VAL A 203 -30.95 26.79 -2.84
C VAL A 203 -29.87 27.80 -2.49
N PRO A 204 -29.03 28.28 -3.43
CA PRO A 204 -28.06 29.33 -3.17
C PRO A 204 -28.73 30.60 -2.60
N ARG A 205 -28.10 31.26 -1.62
CA ARG A 205 -28.70 32.46 -1.01
C ARG A 205 -28.63 33.69 -1.92
N THR A 206 -27.61 33.75 -2.78
CA THR A 206 -27.35 34.81 -3.77
C THR A 206 -26.60 34.24 -4.98
N ALA A 207 -26.48 35.02 -6.07
CA ALA A 207 -25.62 34.64 -7.20
C ALA A 207 -24.13 34.54 -6.84
N ALA A 208 -23.68 35.26 -5.79
CA ALA A 208 -22.32 35.09 -5.28
C ALA A 208 -22.16 33.77 -4.53
N ASP A 209 -23.20 33.33 -3.81
CA ASP A 209 -23.22 32.03 -3.15
C ASP A 209 -23.25 30.88 -4.16
N GLU A 210 -23.92 31.05 -5.31
CA GLU A 210 -23.88 30.08 -6.41
C GLU A 210 -22.44 29.89 -6.93
N ALA A 211 -21.69 30.98 -7.12
CA ALA A 211 -20.29 30.90 -7.53
C ALA A 211 -19.40 30.25 -6.45
N GLU A 212 -19.66 30.52 -5.17
CA GLU A 212 -18.91 29.89 -4.08
C GLU A 212 -19.24 28.40 -3.93
N LEU A 213 -20.49 28.00 -4.18
CA LEU A 213 -20.88 26.58 -4.20
C LEU A 213 -20.19 25.82 -5.32
N ALA A 214 -20.07 26.41 -6.51
CA ALA A 214 -19.30 25.83 -7.60
C ALA A 214 -17.81 25.66 -7.22
N ARG A 215 -17.23 26.64 -6.50
CA ARG A 215 -15.87 26.52 -5.96
C ARG A 215 -15.74 25.39 -4.94
N VAL A 216 -16.72 25.21 -4.07
CA VAL A 216 -16.75 24.10 -3.09
C VAL A 216 -16.86 22.75 -3.81
N ASP A 217 -17.68 22.64 -4.86
CA ASP A 217 -17.77 21.43 -5.68
C ASP A 217 -16.42 21.09 -6.34
N ASP A 218 -15.72 22.09 -6.89
CA ASP A 218 -14.38 21.91 -7.46
C ASP A 218 -13.36 21.45 -6.40
N LEU A 219 -13.44 21.99 -5.18
CA LEU A 219 -12.58 21.58 -4.06
C LEU A 219 -12.87 20.15 -3.60
N GLU A 220 -14.14 19.74 -3.53
CA GLU A 220 -14.52 18.37 -3.16
C GLU A 220 -13.97 17.36 -4.17
N GLY A 221 -14.11 17.62 -5.47
CA GLY A 221 -13.54 16.77 -6.52
C GLY A 221 -12.00 16.67 -6.42
N ALA A 222 -11.32 17.79 -6.17
CA ALA A 222 -9.87 17.78 -6.00
C ALA A 222 -9.42 17.08 -4.69
N VAL A 223 -10.23 17.10 -3.63
CA VAL A 223 -9.98 16.33 -2.41
C VAL A 223 -10.16 14.83 -2.66
N GLU A 224 -11.14 14.43 -3.46
CA GLU A 224 -11.33 13.03 -3.88
C GLU A 224 -10.13 12.52 -4.70
N ASP A 225 -9.64 13.33 -5.66
CA ASP A 225 -8.42 13.04 -6.42
C ASP A 225 -7.18 12.90 -5.53
N LEU A 226 -7.08 13.75 -4.48
CA LEU A 226 -6.02 13.60 -3.48
C LEU A 226 -6.12 12.26 -2.75
N GLU A 227 -7.32 11.91 -2.26
CA GLU A 227 -7.59 10.73 -1.44
C GLU A 227 -7.24 9.43 -2.15
N TYR A 228 -7.72 9.27 -3.39
CA TYR A 228 -7.67 7.99 -4.07
C TYR A 228 -6.51 7.85 -5.06
N GLU A 229 -5.85 8.95 -5.45
CA GLU A 229 -4.81 8.88 -6.47
C GLU A 229 -3.49 9.50 -6.02
N ARG A 230 -3.50 10.79 -5.66
CA ARG A 230 -2.25 11.55 -5.53
C ARG A 230 -1.51 11.22 -4.24
N ASP A 231 -2.19 11.22 -3.11
CA ASP A 231 -1.55 10.96 -1.81
C ASP A 231 -1.08 9.50 -1.68
N PRO A 232 -1.89 8.46 -2.03
CA PRO A 232 -1.42 7.08 -2.02
C PRO A 232 -0.22 6.86 -2.94
N ARG A 233 -0.20 7.47 -4.14
CA ARG A 233 0.93 7.38 -5.06
C ARG A 233 2.19 8.05 -4.50
N ALA A 234 2.06 9.27 -4.00
CA ALA A 234 3.19 10.01 -3.42
C ALA A 234 3.76 9.26 -2.20
N TYR A 235 2.89 8.70 -1.37
CA TYR A 235 3.32 7.92 -0.21
C TYR A 235 3.94 6.59 -0.62
N GLY A 236 3.43 5.94 -1.67
CA GLY A 236 4.02 4.73 -2.24
C GLY A 236 5.46 4.93 -2.71
N GLU A 237 5.76 6.03 -3.39
CA GLU A 237 7.15 6.34 -3.80
C GLU A 237 8.05 6.65 -2.59
N ALA A 238 7.53 7.34 -1.57
CA ALA A 238 8.26 7.59 -0.33
C ALA A 238 8.58 6.27 0.41
N LEU A 239 7.58 5.38 0.55
CA LEU A 239 7.73 4.06 1.15
C LEU A 239 8.72 3.20 0.36
N ARG A 240 8.68 3.27 -0.98
CA ARG A 240 9.62 2.56 -1.85
C ARG A 240 11.06 2.98 -1.58
N ALA A 241 11.32 4.27 -1.53
CA ALA A 241 12.64 4.80 -1.22
C ALA A 241 13.10 4.39 0.20
N ALA A 242 12.20 4.47 1.18
CA ALA A 242 12.46 4.07 2.56
C ALA A 242 12.78 2.56 2.67
N ALA A 243 12.07 1.70 1.94
CA ALA A 243 12.29 0.26 1.94
C ALA A 243 13.67 -0.12 1.39
N ILE A 244 14.11 0.53 0.31
CA ILE A 244 15.46 0.33 -0.24
C ILE A 244 16.52 0.77 0.78
N ALA A 245 16.33 1.93 1.41
CA ALA A 245 17.26 2.42 2.43
C ALA A 245 17.31 1.48 3.65
N LYS A 246 16.15 0.98 4.10
CA LYS A 246 16.06 0.08 5.24
C LYS A 246 16.68 -1.28 4.95
N ALA A 247 16.48 -1.83 3.75
CA ALA A 247 17.16 -3.04 3.34
C ALA A 247 18.69 -2.88 3.35
N ALA A 248 19.21 -1.74 2.88
CA ALA A 248 20.64 -1.45 2.92
C ALA A 248 21.19 -1.32 4.37
N GLU A 249 20.38 -0.80 5.30
CA GLU A 249 20.72 -0.72 6.73
C GLU A 249 20.76 -2.10 7.39
N LEU A 250 19.72 -2.91 7.16
CA LEU A 250 19.60 -4.24 7.76
C LEU A 250 20.65 -5.22 7.21
N PHE A 251 21.11 -5.01 5.98
CA PHE A 251 22.01 -5.93 5.29
C PHE A 251 23.29 -5.23 4.81
N PRO A 252 24.11 -4.67 5.72
CA PRO A 252 25.27 -3.89 5.35
C PRO A 252 26.31 -4.75 4.61
N GLY A 253 26.78 -4.24 3.47
CA GLY A 253 27.78 -4.92 2.64
C GLY A 253 27.26 -6.14 1.88
N ARG A 254 25.93 -6.30 1.75
CA ARG A 254 25.29 -7.37 0.98
C ARG A 254 24.63 -6.78 -0.27
N ASP A 255 24.82 -7.43 -1.40
CA ASP A 255 24.14 -7.10 -2.66
C ASP A 255 22.78 -7.82 -2.71
N ILE A 256 21.83 -7.31 -1.92
CA ILE A 256 20.45 -7.84 -1.93
C ILE A 256 19.63 -7.02 -2.92
N VAL A 257 19.20 -7.68 -3.99
CA VAL A 257 18.25 -7.08 -4.92
C VAL A 257 16.90 -6.99 -4.24
N VAL A 258 16.35 -5.78 -4.12
CA VAL A 258 15.00 -5.55 -3.57
C VAL A 258 14.07 -5.14 -4.71
N GLU A 259 13.02 -5.91 -4.92
CA GLU A 259 11.93 -5.63 -5.84
C GLU A 259 10.73 -5.11 -5.06
N ILE A 260 10.28 -3.90 -5.37
CA ILE A 260 9.15 -3.26 -4.68
C ILE A 260 7.98 -3.18 -5.64
N GLN A 261 6.86 -3.76 -5.25
CA GLN A 261 5.60 -3.68 -5.97
C GLN A 261 4.68 -2.72 -5.23
N LEU A 262 4.31 -1.63 -5.89
CA LEU A 262 3.34 -0.66 -5.37
C LEU A 262 1.96 -1.03 -5.92
N ASN A 263 1.09 -1.50 -5.04
CA ASN A 263 -0.31 -1.72 -5.37
C ASN A 263 -1.17 -0.69 -4.65
N VAL A 264 -1.83 0.16 -5.43
CA VAL A 264 -2.66 1.25 -4.89
C VAL A 264 -4.01 0.78 -4.37
N ARG A 265 -4.46 -0.46 -4.65
CA ARG A 265 -5.72 -1.04 -4.16
C ARG A 265 -5.55 -2.52 -3.81
N ARG A 266 -6.00 -2.93 -2.62
CA ARG A 266 -5.92 -4.33 -2.16
C ARG A 266 -6.83 -5.25 -2.97
N ASP A 267 -6.28 -6.37 -3.44
CA ASP A 267 -7.08 -7.55 -3.77
C ASP A 267 -7.36 -8.27 -2.44
N LEU A 268 -8.60 -8.20 -1.95
CA LEU A 268 -9.04 -8.67 -0.62
C LEU A 268 -8.93 -10.19 -0.41
N GLY A 269 -8.31 -10.93 -1.33
CA GLY A 269 -8.21 -12.39 -1.34
C GLY A 269 -6.92 -12.99 -0.76
N GLY A 270 -5.93 -12.18 -0.36
CA GLY A 270 -4.67 -12.67 0.21
C GLY A 270 -4.73 -12.75 1.73
N GLU A 271 -4.85 -13.96 2.28
CA GLU A 271 -4.56 -14.25 3.70
C GLU A 271 -3.12 -13.80 3.98
N GLY A 272 -2.95 -12.84 4.89
CA GLY A 272 -1.64 -12.47 5.42
C GLY A 272 -1.12 -13.63 6.25
N ASP A 273 -0.12 -14.34 5.72
CA ASP A 273 0.58 -15.37 6.48
C ASP A 273 1.42 -14.67 7.56
N ASP A 274 0.99 -14.79 8.82
CA ASP A 274 1.54 -14.19 10.04
C ASP A 274 2.98 -14.68 10.41
N TRP A 275 3.95 -14.59 9.49
CA TRP A 275 5.31 -15.09 9.71
C TRP A 275 6.40 -14.05 9.43
N TYR A 276 6.91 -13.45 10.52
CA TYR A 276 8.03 -12.51 10.60
C TYR A 276 9.23 -12.84 9.69
N GLY A 277 9.21 -12.30 8.47
CA GLY A 277 10.34 -12.27 7.54
C GLY A 277 11.12 -10.95 7.59
N PRO A 278 12.28 -10.86 6.92
CA PRO A 278 12.95 -9.58 6.69
C PRO A 278 12.10 -8.60 5.89
N GLU A 279 11.21 -9.10 5.02
CA GLU A 279 10.22 -8.29 4.33
C GLU A 279 9.31 -7.56 5.34
N ASP A 280 8.78 -8.27 6.33
CA ASP A 280 7.90 -7.70 7.35
C ASP A 280 8.65 -6.70 8.24
N GLN A 281 9.89 -7.01 8.62
CA GLN A 281 10.71 -6.06 9.39
C GLN A 281 10.94 -4.75 8.63
N ILE A 282 11.13 -4.83 7.31
CA ILE A 282 11.23 -3.63 6.47
C ILE A 282 9.88 -2.93 6.41
N VAL A 283 8.78 -3.64 6.14
CA VAL A 283 7.43 -3.06 6.03
C VAL A 283 7.00 -2.36 7.33
N GLU A 284 7.16 -3.02 8.47
CA GLU A 284 6.85 -2.45 9.78
C GLU A 284 7.69 -1.21 10.07
N ALA A 285 9.01 -1.27 9.80
CA ALA A 285 9.87 -0.11 9.99
C ALA A 285 9.47 1.05 9.08
N ILE A 286 9.32 0.85 7.77
CA ILE A 286 9.00 1.95 6.86
C ILE A 286 7.61 2.53 7.12
N ARG A 287 6.65 1.73 7.59
CA ARG A 287 5.31 2.20 7.93
C ARG A 287 5.34 3.25 9.04
N GLU A 288 6.20 3.07 10.03
CA GLU A 288 6.31 4.00 11.15
C GLU A 288 7.23 5.19 10.86
N GLU A 289 8.27 4.96 10.05
CA GLU A 289 9.38 5.89 9.85
C GLU A 289 9.27 6.77 8.59
N THR A 290 8.45 6.38 7.61
CA THR A 290 8.31 7.14 6.37
C THR A 290 7.42 8.35 6.59
N ALA A 291 8.00 9.54 6.42
CA ALA A 291 7.26 10.79 6.47
C ALA A 291 6.09 10.80 5.47
N LEU A 292 4.93 11.29 5.91
CA LEU A 292 3.82 11.55 5.00
C LEU A 292 4.23 12.66 4.01
N PRO A 293 4.06 12.49 2.68
CA PRO A 293 4.59 13.40 1.67
C PRO A 293 4.19 14.86 1.85
N TRP A 294 2.99 15.11 2.37
CA TRP A 294 2.43 16.46 2.55
C TRP A 294 2.77 17.11 3.90
N SER A 295 3.04 16.32 4.96
CA SER A 295 3.36 16.87 6.28
C SER A 295 4.86 16.89 6.56
N GLY A 296 5.62 15.98 5.93
CA GLY A 296 7.03 15.74 6.27
C GLY A 296 7.22 15.09 7.65
N ILE A 297 6.13 14.65 8.30
CA ILE A 297 6.14 14.05 9.64
C ILE A 297 5.92 12.55 9.48
N ALA A 298 6.77 11.73 10.12
CA ALA A 298 6.59 10.28 10.16
C ALA A 298 5.44 9.89 11.10
N PRO A 299 4.68 8.82 10.80
CA PRO A 299 3.59 8.35 11.66
C PRO A 299 3.97 8.21 13.14
N LYS A 300 5.17 7.69 13.44
CA LYS A 300 5.67 7.56 14.82
C LYS A 300 5.90 8.89 15.55
N ASP A 301 6.07 9.98 14.80
CA ASP A 301 6.34 11.32 15.34
C ASP A 301 5.04 12.10 15.60
N TYR A 302 3.89 11.58 15.16
CA TYR A 302 2.60 12.08 15.64
C TYR A 302 2.40 11.67 17.10
N ALA A 303 1.87 12.58 17.93
CA ALA A 303 1.59 12.25 19.31
C ALA A 303 0.62 11.05 19.40
N ALA A 304 0.79 10.12 20.34
CA ALA A 304 -0.01 8.89 20.43
C ALA A 304 -1.51 9.06 20.81
N SER A 305 -2.06 10.27 20.71
CA SER A 305 -3.48 10.54 20.97
C SER A 305 -4.32 10.21 19.72
N PRO A 306 -5.48 9.54 19.83
CA PRO A 306 -6.36 9.23 18.69
C PRO A 306 -6.86 10.43 17.87
N ARG A 307 -6.68 11.67 18.34
CA ARG A 307 -7.02 12.90 17.61
C ARG A 307 -5.81 13.69 17.11
N SER A 308 -4.61 13.28 17.49
CA SER A 308 -3.40 14.10 17.33
C SER A 308 -3.08 14.43 15.88
N MET A 309 -3.24 13.48 14.97
CA MET A 309 -2.82 13.64 13.58
C MET A 309 -3.71 14.67 12.87
N VAL A 310 -5.03 14.49 12.93
CA VAL A 310 -5.98 15.44 12.35
C VAL A 310 -5.87 16.82 13.02
N ASP A 311 -5.73 16.87 14.35
CA ASP A 311 -5.59 18.14 15.07
C ASP A 311 -4.30 18.88 14.66
N ILE A 312 -3.15 18.18 14.57
CA ILE A 312 -1.87 18.74 14.13
C ILE A 312 -1.96 19.25 12.69
N GLU A 313 -2.52 18.45 11.78
CA GLU A 313 -2.67 18.86 10.38
C GLU A 313 -3.67 20.03 10.23
N ARG A 314 -4.76 20.04 11.02
CA ARG A 314 -5.73 21.16 11.06
C ARG A 314 -5.08 22.45 11.55
N ASP A 315 -4.39 22.39 12.70
CA ASP A 315 -3.74 23.56 13.30
C ASP A 315 -2.62 24.11 12.41
N ALA A 316 -2.01 23.25 11.61
CA ALA A 316 -1.00 23.65 10.63
C ALA A 316 -1.56 24.09 9.27
N GLY A 317 -2.88 24.03 9.06
CA GLY A 317 -3.50 24.43 7.78
C GLY A 317 -3.19 23.47 6.63
N ARG A 318 -2.99 22.17 6.91
CA ARG A 318 -2.58 21.14 5.95
C ARG A 318 -3.63 20.06 5.72
N LEU A 319 -4.89 20.28 6.11
CA LEU A 319 -5.96 19.37 5.73
C LEU A 319 -6.10 19.32 4.19
N PRO A 320 -6.53 18.19 3.61
CA PRO A 320 -6.69 18.02 2.16
C PRO A 320 -7.31 19.24 1.45
N HIS A 321 -8.47 19.73 1.90
CA HIS A 321 -9.12 20.89 1.28
C HIS A 321 -8.27 22.18 1.32
N GLN A 322 -7.48 22.36 2.38
CA GLN A 322 -6.58 23.52 2.53
C GLN A 322 -5.37 23.39 1.59
N ARG A 323 -4.83 22.18 1.40
CA ARG A 323 -3.73 21.91 0.47
C ARG A 323 -4.12 22.20 -0.98
N VAL A 324 -5.34 21.81 -1.37
CA VAL A 324 -5.90 22.12 -2.69
C VAL A 324 -6.09 23.63 -2.85
N ASP A 325 -6.74 24.29 -1.88
CA ASP A 325 -7.08 25.71 -1.98
C ASP A 325 -5.84 26.63 -2.02
N LEU A 326 -4.76 26.24 -1.32
CA LEU A 326 -3.47 26.94 -1.35
C LEU A 326 -2.66 26.71 -2.64
N GLY A 327 -3.17 25.91 -3.58
CA GLY A 327 -2.50 25.61 -4.84
C GLY A 327 -1.27 24.72 -4.69
N GLN A 328 -1.07 24.05 -3.54
CA GLN A 328 0.08 23.19 -3.28
C GLN A 328 0.12 21.93 -4.17
N TYR A 329 -0.92 21.71 -4.99
CA TYR A 329 -1.06 20.58 -5.92
C TYR A 329 -1.51 21.00 -7.33
N ARG A 330 -1.47 22.29 -7.67
CA ARG A 330 -1.98 22.80 -8.95
C ARG A 330 -1.00 22.65 -10.13
N ASP A 331 0.28 22.36 -9.86
CA ASP A 331 1.36 22.43 -10.87
C ASP A 331 1.94 21.08 -11.34
N ASP A 332 1.47 19.93 -10.87
CA ASP A 332 2.02 18.61 -11.24
C ASP A 332 1.00 17.67 -11.92
N LEU A 333 0.24 18.17 -12.90
CA LEU A 333 -0.31 17.28 -13.94
C LEU A 333 0.79 17.09 -14.99
N PRO A 334 1.51 15.94 -15.04
CA PRO A 334 2.30 15.64 -16.22
C PRO A 334 1.33 15.57 -17.40
N ASP A 335 1.62 16.37 -18.44
CA ASP A 335 1.01 16.20 -19.76
C ASP A 335 1.01 14.71 -20.09
N SER A 336 -0.17 14.22 -20.48
CA SER A 336 -0.40 12.87 -20.97
C SER A 336 0.77 12.38 -21.82
N ILE A 337 1.41 11.30 -21.38
CA ILE A 337 2.34 10.55 -22.23
C ILE A 337 1.47 9.75 -23.21
N ASP A 338 1.54 10.14 -24.49
CA ASP A 338 1.07 9.40 -25.67
C ASP A 338 1.71 8.00 -25.79
#